data_AF-A0AAW4YJ10-F1
#
_entry.id   AF-A0AAW4YJ10-F1
#
_cell.length_a   1.000
_cell.length_b   1.000
_cell.length_c   1.000
_cell.angle_alpha   90.00
_cell.angle_beta   90.00
_cell.angle_gamma   90.00
#
_symmetry.space_group_name_H-M   'P 1'
#
loop_
_entity.id
_entity.type
_entity.pdbx_description
1 polymer ?
#
loop_
_entity_poly.entity_id
_entity_poly.type
_entity_poly.pdbx_seq_one_letter_code
_entity_poly.pdbx_strand_id
1 'polypeptide(L)' 'MNPKVFISYSWHPEENKVRVQRLAERLIGDGVNVILDVWDLKNGQDKYVFMEQMVEDSEIKKVLSVQIV' A
#
# COMPACT_ATOMS: atom_id res chain seq x y z
N MET A 1 -2.48 -9.92 -17.25
CA MET A 1 -2.55 -8.65 -16.49
C MET A 1 -2.55 -9.00 -15.02
N ASN A 2 -1.57 -8.51 -14.27
CA ASN A 2 -1.49 -8.75 -12.82
C ASN A 2 -2.38 -7.73 -12.09
N PRO A 3 -3.18 -8.14 -11.09
CA PRO A 3 -3.99 -7.22 -10.32
C PRO A 3 -3.08 -6.24 -9.57
N LYS A 4 -3.42 -4.94 -9.61
CA LYS A 4 -2.70 -3.86 -8.91
C LYS A 4 -3.49 -3.45 -7.66
N VAL A 5 -2.81 -3.36 -6.52
CA VAL A 5 -3.42 -3.12 -5.21
C VAL A 5 -2.60 -2.10 -4.43
N PHE A 6 -3.28 -1.14 -3.79
CA PHE A 6 -2.68 -0.24 -2.80
C PHE A 6 -3.06 -0.69 -1.38
N ILE A 7 -2.09 -0.72 -0.46
CA ILE A 7 -2.34 -1.07 0.95
C ILE A 7 -2.23 0.17 1.83
N SER A 8 -3.36 0.55 2.43
CA SER A 8 -3.45 1.60 3.44
C SER A 8 -3.37 0.99 4.85
N TYR A 9 -2.50 1.53 5.71
CA TYR A 9 -2.28 1.03 7.07
C TYR A 9 -1.83 2.14 8.04
N SER A 10 -1.94 1.86 9.35
CA SER A 10 -1.44 2.73 10.41
C SER A 10 0.07 2.57 10.61
N TRP A 11 0.81 3.67 10.63
CA TRP A 11 2.27 3.66 10.85
C TRP A 11 2.66 3.31 12.29
N HIS A 12 1.73 3.41 13.23
CA HIS A 12 1.95 3.11 14.64
C HIS A 12 0.99 2.02 15.13
N PRO A 13 1.49 1.05 15.93
CA PRO A 13 2.90 0.86 16.31
C PRO A 13 3.77 0.42 15.12
N GLU A 14 5.10 0.54 15.23
CA GLU A 14 6.07 0.18 14.18
C GLU A 14 5.89 -1.25 13.66
N GLU A 15 5.36 -2.15 14.50
CA GLU A 15 5.00 -3.52 14.13
C GLU A 15 4.06 -3.60 12.92
N ASN A 16 3.18 -2.61 12.74
CA ASN A 16 2.27 -2.56 11.60
C ASN A 16 3.02 -2.48 10.27
N LYS A 17 4.13 -1.72 10.22
CA LYS A 17 4.96 -1.65 9.01
C LYS A 17 5.54 -3.01 8.66
N VAL A 18 6.06 -3.74 9.65
CA VAL A 18 6.62 -5.08 9.47
C VAL A 18 5.55 -6.07 8.97
N ARG A 19 4.36 -6.04 9.58
CA ARG A 19 3.24 -6.92 9.19
C ARG A 19 2.79 -6.63 7.76
N VAL A 20 2.66 -5.36 7.41
CA VAL A 20 2.18 -4.94 6.09
C VAL A 20 3.22 -5.20 5.00
N GLN A 21 4.51 -5.01 5.29
CA GLN A 21 5.59 -5.39 4.36
C GLN A 21 5.56 -6.89 4.07
N ARG A 22 5.42 -7.75 5.08
CA ARG A 22 5.29 -9.21 4.88
C ARG A 22 4.05 -9.58 4.06
N LEU A 23 2.94 -8.87 4.25
CA LEU A 23 1.73 -9.07 3.44
C LEU A 23 1.99 -8.68 1.98
N ALA A 24 2.63 -7.54 1.76
CA ALA A 24 2.98 -7.04 0.42
C ALA A 24 3.93 -8.00 -0.31
N GLU A 25 4.98 -8.49 0.36
CA GLU A 25 5.92 -9.48 -0.20
C GLU A 25 5.20 -10.77 -0.65
N ARG A 26 4.27 -11.28 0.15
CA ARG A 26 3.48 -12.47 -0.20
C ARG A 26 2.60 -12.22 -1.42
N LEU A 27 1.90 -11.10 -1.47
CA LEU A 27 1.05 -10.72 -2.60
C LEU A 27 1.87 -10.55 -3.88
N ILE A 28 3.07 -9.97 -3.80
CA ILE A 28 4.01 -9.89 -4.93
C ILE A 28 4.42 -11.30 -5.40
N GLY A 29 4.72 -12.21 -4.46
CA GLY A 29 4.99 -13.62 -4.76
C GLY A 29 3.83 -14.33 -5.47
N ASP A 30 2.59 -13.94 -5.16
CA ASP A 30 1.37 -14.44 -5.81
C ASP A 30 1.07 -13.76 -7.16
N GLY A 31 1.95 -12.86 -7.64
CA GLY A 31 1.81 -12.16 -8.91
C GLY A 31 0.89 -10.93 -8.85
N VAL A 32 0.66 -10.37 -7.66
CA VAL A 32 -0.08 -9.11 -7.44
C VAL A 32 0.89 -7.94 -7.42
N ASN A 33 0.60 -6.89 -8.18
CA ASN A 33 1.38 -5.65 -8.12
C ASN A 33 0.92 -4.85 -6.89
N VAL A 34 1.77 -4.76 -5.87
CA VAL A 34 1.46 -4.05 -4.63
C VAL A 34 2.13 -2.68 -4.61
N ILE A 35 1.39 -1.67 -4.14
CA ILE A 35 1.89 -0.32 -3.93
C ILE A 35 1.80 -0.01 -2.43
N LEU A 36 2.92 0.45 -1.87
CA LEU A 36 3.09 0.63 -0.44
C LEU A 36 3.74 1.98 -0.14
N ASP A 37 3.16 2.76 0.77
CA ASP A 37 3.69 4.09 1.08
C ASP A 37 5.16 4.06 1.56
N VAL A 38 5.60 3.03 2.29
CA VAL A 38 7.01 2.90 2.73
C VAL A 38 7.98 2.76 1.56
N TRP A 39 7.54 2.22 0.43
CA TRP A 39 8.37 1.96 -0.74
C TRP A 39 8.25 3.06 -1.79
N ASP A 40 7.05 3.58 -1.97
CA ASP A 40 6.69 4.44 -3.09
C ASP A 40 6.63 5.93 -2.73
N LEU A 41 6.56 6.28 -1.44
CA LEU A 41 6.54 7.67 -1.00
C LEU A 41 7.96 8.26 -1.04
N LYS A 42 8.20 9.20 -1.96
CA LYS A 42 9.48 9.92 -2.04
C LYS A 42 9.57 10.97 -0.93
N ASN A 43 10.78 11.17 -0.40
CA ASN A 43 11.04 12.22 0.60
C ASN A 43 10.52 13.59 0.12
N GLY A 44 9.58 14.16 0.88
CA GLY A 44 8.95 15.45 0.59
C GLY A 44 7.57 15.38 -0.06
N GLN A 45 7.03 14.19 -0.36
CA GLN A 45 5.63 14.03 -0.78
C GLN A 45 4.69 13.94 0.43
N ASP A 46 3.55 14.61 0.33
CA ASP A 46 2.48 14.52 1.32
C ASP A 46 1.76 13.16 1.17
N LYS A 47 1.65 12.42 2.28
CA LYS A 47 0.99 11.12 2.34
C LYS A 47 -0.49 11.21 1.93
N TYR A 48 -1.17 12.30 2.26
CA TYR A 48 -2.57 12.49 1.92
C TYR A 48 -2.75 12.67 0.41
N VAL A 49 -1.92 13.50 -0.22
CA VAL A 49 -1.92 13.69 -1.69
C VAL A 49 -1.58 12.39 -2.41
N PHE A 50 -0.62 11.63 -1.89
CA PHE A 50 -0.30 10.32 -2.42
C PHE A 50 -1.51 9.37 -2.34
N MET A 51 -2.16 9.28 -1.17
CA MET A 51 -3.35 8.43 -0.99
C MET A 51 -4.51 8.83 -1.90
N GLU A 52 -4.76 10.12 -2.10
CA GLU A 52 -5.78 10.60 -3.05
C GLU A 52 -5.47 10.16 -4.48
N GLN A 53 -4.22 10.27 -4.93
CA GLN A 53 -3.80 9.79 -6.25
C GLN A 53 -4.02 8.28 -6.43
N MET A 54 -3.86 7.48 -5.37
CA MET A 54 -4.12 6.03 -5.43
C MET A 54 -5.60 5.67 -5.51
N VAL A 55 -6.49 6.55 -5.05
CA VAL A 55 -7.94 6.35 -5.16
C VAL A 55 -8.42 6.71 -6.58
N GLU A 56 -7.79 7.68 -7.23
CA GLU A 56 -8.14 8.14 -8.57
C GLU A 56 -7.52 7.28 -9.70
N ASP A 57 -6.48 6.48 -9.41
CA ASP A 57 -5.85 5.61 -10.40
C ASP A 57 -6.76 4.43 -10.81
N SER A 58 -7.32 4.53 -12.02
CA SER A 58 -8.17 3.52 -12.64
C SER A 58 -7.51 2.14 -12.86
N GLU A 59 -6.18 2.05 -12.78
CA GLU A 59 -5.45 0.78 -12.82
C GLU A 59 -5.47 0.04 -11.47
N ILE A 60 -5.70 0.75 -10.36
CA ILE A 60 -5.80 0.16 -9.03
C ILE A 60 -7.17 -0.47 -8.87
N LYS A 61 -7.20 -1.79 -9.05
CA LYS A 61 -8.47 -2.53 -9.08
C LYS A 61 -9.09 -2.70 -7.69
N LYS A 62 -8.28 -2.62 -6.63
CA LYS A 62 -8.73 -2.72 -5.23
C LYS A 62 -7.83 -1.92 -4.29
N VAL A 63 -8.45 -1.22 -3.35
CA VAL A 63 -7.79 -0.63 -2.19
C VAL A 63 -7.96 -1.60 -1.01
N LEU A 64 -6.86 -2.02 -0.40
CA LEU A 64 -6.88 -2.79 0.84
C LEU A 64 -6.64 -1.83 2.01
N SER A 65 -7.70 -1.54 2.76
CA SER A 65 -7.59 -0.83 4.04
C SER A 65 -7.37 -1.85 5.16
N VAL A 66 -6.15 -1.97 5.64
CA VAL A 66 -5.81 -2.81 6.78
C VAL A 66 -5.85 -1.93 8.04
N GLN A 67 -7.03 -1.80 8.63
CA GLN A 67 -7.20 -1.09 9.90
C GLN A 67 -6.92 -2.07 11.04
N ILE A 68 -5.66 -2.10 11.47
CA ILE A 68 -5.24 -2.81 12.68
C ILE A 68 -5.58 -1.90 13.86
N VAL A 69 -6.73 -2.16 14.50
CA VAL A 69 -7.06 -1.63 15.84
C VAL A 69 -6.16 -2.26 16.90
#